data_AF-A0A432G5R9-F1
#
_entry.id   AF-A0A432G5R9-F1
#
_cell.length_a   1.000
_cell.length_b   1.000
_cell.length_c   1.000
_cell.angle_alpha   90.00
_cell.angle_beta   90.00
_cell.angle_gamma   90.00
#
_symmetry.space_group_name_H-M   'P 1'
#
loop_
_entity.id
_entity.type
_entity.pdbx_description
1 polymer ?
#
loop_
_entity_poly.entity_id
_entity_poly.type
_entity_poly.pdbx_seq_one_letter_code
_entity_poly.pdbx_strand_id
1 'polypeptide(L)'
;ERLELRERELRFHTETGDLIRHQGPTESVQFIPGKAIRPENTVQAIEAMLAPRLPSNVKSIELHLHPEKIEGAWYRYSHGLKQHCGNCQRIAHGHRSRIEIHRDGVRAPALEQLWAERFQDIYIGTEADMVAITQYNDRTCFRFAYEAEQGRFELELPADRCYLIDTESTVENIARHIRERLETTHPGSHFRVRAFEGIGKGAISESADR
;
A
#
# COMPACT_ATOMS: atom_id res chain seq x y z
N GLU A 1 0.31 -20.43 6.66
CA GLU A 1 0.54 -19.16 7.38
C GLU A 1 -0.09 -19.19 8.77
N ARG A 2 0.40 -18.37 9.72
CA ARG A 2 -0.15 -18.25 11.09
C ARG A 2 -0.21 -16.79 11.51
N LEU A 3 -1.35 -16.36 12.07
CA LEU A 3 -1.56 -15.01 12.61
C LEU A 3 -1.74 -15.07 14.13
N GLU A 4 -0.94 -14.29 14.87
CA GLU A 4 -1.01 -14.16 16.32
C GLU A 4 -1.30 -12.70 16.69
N LEU A 5 -2.15 -12.48 17.71
CA LEU A 5 -2.43 -11.16 18.28
C LEU A 5 -2.04 -11.17 19.76
N ARG A 6 -1.16 -10.24 20.17
CA ARG A 6 -0.78 -10.01 21.58
C ARG A 6 -0.62 -8.53 21.83
N GLU A 7 -1.30 -7.97 22.83
CA GLU A 7 -1.07 -6.58 23.29
C GLU A 7 -1.02 -5.52 22.16
N ARG A 8 -1.88 -5.67 21.14
CA ARG A 8 -1.97 -4.83 19.92
C ARG A 8 -0.88 -5.05 18.86
N GLU A 9 -0.10 -6.10 19.00
CA GLU A 9 0.83 -6.58 17.99
C GLU A 9 0.23 -7.75 17.21
N LEU A 10 0.27 -7.65 15.89
CA LEU A 10 0.00 -8.72 14.95
C LEU A 10 1.32 -9.32 14.48
N ARG A 11 1.42 -10.65 14.57
CA ARG A 11 2.52 -11.41 13.99
C ARG A 11 1.99 -12.34 12.92
N PHE A 12 2.42 -12.13 11.70
CA PHE A 12 2.07 -12.97 10.58
C PHE A 12 3.28 -13.75 10.11
N HIS A 13 3.18 -15.08 10.22
CA HIS A 13 4.18 -16.01 9.72
C HIS A 13 3.75 -16.51 8.34
N THR A 14 4.52 -16.17 7.31
CA THR A 14 4.27 -16.60 5.93
C THR A 14 4.60 -18.08 5.74
N GLU A 15 4.19 -18.66 4.61
CA GLU A 15 4.55 -20.05 4.26
C GLU A 15 6.04 -20.19 3.94
N THR A 16 6.69 -19.10 3.51
CA THR A 16 8.13 -19.02 3.26
C THR A 16 8.97 -18.91 4.54
N GLY A 17 8.32 -18.86 5.72
CA GLY A 17 9.00 -18.76 7.02
C GLY A 17 9.34 -17.33 7.45
N ASP A 18 8.83 -16.32 6.73
CA ASP A 18 9.05 -14.91 7.03
C ASP A 18 8.12 -14.45 8.16
N LEU A 19 8.54 -13.39 8.83
CA LEU A 19 7.73 -12.71 9.84
C LEU A 19 7.40 -11.29 9.37
N ILE A 20 6.12 -10.97 9.40
CA ILE A 20 5.62 -9.60 9.36
C ILE A 20 5.08 -9.27 10.74
N ARG A 21 5.62 -8.23 11.38
CA ARG A 21 5.10 -7.68 12.64
C ARG A 21 4.44 -6.36 12.34
N HIS A 22 3.24 -6.18 12.84
CA HIS A 22 2.52 -4.92 12.82
C HIS A 22 2.11 -4.57 14.24
N GLN A 23 2.27 -3.31 14.63
CA GLN A 23 1.78 -2.79 15.89
C GLN A 23 1.08 -1.46 15.65
N GLY A 24 -0.07 -1.27 16.28
CA GLY A 24 -0.81 -0.02 16.19
C GLY A 24 -1.98 0.06 17.18
N PRO A 25 -2.74 1.17 17.15
CA PRO A 25 -4.00 1.28 17.88
C PRO A 25 -4.96 0.15 17.51
N THR A 26 -5.79 -0.32 18.45
CA THR A 26 -6.68 -1.47 18.21
C THR A 26 -7.66 -1.21 17.07
N GLU A 27 -8.14 0.02 16.93
CA GLU A 27 -9.02 0.50 15.88
C GLU A 27 -8.36 0.56 14.49
N SER A 28 -7.04 0.38 14.40
CA SER A 28 -6.31 0.42 13.14
C SER A 28 -6.47 -0.85 12.31
N VAL A 29 -6.90 -1.96 12.93
CA VAL A 29 -7.07 -3.25 12.27
C VAL A 29 -8.46 -3.83 12.55
N GLN A 30 -9.07 -4.38 11.50
CA GLN A 30 -10.29 -5.16 11.59
C GLN A 30 -10.02 -6.57 11.09
N PHE A 31 -10.34 -7.57 11.91
CA PHE A 31 -10.28 -8.97 11.49
C PHE A 31 -11.52 -9.33 10.69
N ILE A 32 -11.30 -9.94 9.52
CA ILE A 32 -12.36 -10.48 8.68
C ILE A 32 -12.28 -12.02 8.77
N PRO A 33 -13.36 -12.71 9.16
CA PRO A 33 -13.36 -14.17 9.25
C PRO A 33 -12.98 -14.85 7.94
N GLY A 34 -12.06 -15.80 8.01
CA GLY A 34 -11.61 -16.60 6.86
C GLY A 34 -10.09 -16.75 6.81
N LYS A 35 -9.61 -17.49 5.79
CA LYS A 35 -8.18 -17.67 5.54
C LYS A 35 -7.59 -16.64 4.57
N ALA A 36 -8.45 -15.90 3.88
CA ALA A 36 -8.07 -14.88 2.90
C ALA A 36 -9.16 -13.81 2.83
N ILE A 37 -8.80 -12.59 2.44
CA ILE A 37 -9.76 -11.52 2.17
C ILE A 37 -10.40 -11.78 0.80
N ARG A 38 -11.72 -11.85 0.78
CA ARG A 38 -12.54 -12.08 -0.42
C ARG A 38 -13.72 -11.11 -0.44
N PRO A 39 -14.32 -10.82 -1.61
CA PRO A 39 -15.52 -10.00 -1.66
C PRO A 39 -16.61 -10.49 -0.71
N GLU A 40 -16.83 -11.80 -0.62
CA GLU A 40 -17.95 -12.39 0.12
C GLU A 40 -17.80 -12.19 1.64
N ASN A 41 -16.63 -12.50 2.21
CA ASN A 41 -16.41 -12.33 3.64
C ASN A 41 -16.22 -10.86 4.05
N THR A 42 -15.76 -10.02 3.13
CA THR A 42 -15.69 -8.57 3.35
C THR A 42 -17.09 -7.95 3.40
N VAL A 43 -17.98 -8.34 2.48
CA VAL A 43 -19.40 -7.94 2.52
C VAL A 43 -20.04 -8.34 3.85
N GLN A 44 -19.90 -9.61 4.27
CA GLN A 44 -20.45 -10.09 5.53
C GLN A 44 -19.95 -9.29 6.74
N ALA A 45 -18.66 -8.94 6.75
CA ALA A 45 -18.08 -8.12 7.82
C ALA A 45 -18.64 -6.69 7.85
N ILE A 46 -18.84 -6.08 6.67
CA ILE A 46 -19.44 -4.74 6.57
C ILE A 46 -20.90 -4.78 7.00
N GLU A 47 -21.67 -5.76 6.54
CA GLU A 47 -23.09 -5.92 6.90
C GLU A 47 -23.26 -6.12 8.41
N ALA A 48 -22.46 -6.97 9.04
CA ALA A 48 -22.47 -7.17 10.49
C ALA A 48 -22.13 -5.88 11.25
N MET A 49 -21.23 -5.05 10.71
CA MET A 49 -20.87 -3.76 11.28
C MET A 49 -21.99 -2.72 11.11
N LEU A 50 -22.68 -2.71 9.98
CA LEU A 50 -23.76 -1.74 9.70
C LEU A 50 -25.08 -2.09 10.39
N ALA A 51 -25.42 -3.38 10.49
CA ALA A 51 -26.71 -3.86 11.01
C ALA A 51 -27.21 -3.15 12.30
N PRO A 52 -26.41 -3.01 13.38
CA PRO A 52 -26.86 -2.34 14.60
C PRO A 52 -27.02 -0.82 14.46
N ARG A 53 -26.54 -0.22 13.37
CA ARG A 53 -26.65 1.22 13.06
C ARG A 53 -27.82 1.53 12.13
N LEU A 54 -28.53 0.51 11.63
CA LEU A 54 -29.61 0.70 10.68
C LEU A 54 -30.86 1.26 11.38
N PRO A 55 -31.56 2.21 10.75
CA PRO A 55 -32.88 2.63 11.19
C PRO A 55 -33.86 1.45 11.26
N SER A 56 -34.83 1.50 12.17
CA SER A 56 -35.80 0.42 12.38
C SER A 56 -36.69 0.11 11.18
N ASN A 57 -36.80 1.03 10.23
CA ASN A 57 -37.54 0.86 8.97
C ASN A 57 -36.71 0.21 7.85
N VAL A 58 -35.41 -0.02 8.04
CA VAL A 58 -34.54 -0.72 7.09
C VAL A 58 -34.42 -2.18 7.51
N LYS A 59 -34.98 -3.08 6.68
CA LYS A 59 -35.01 -4.52 6.98
C LYS A 59 -33.73 -5.26 6.61
N SER A 60 -33.03 -4.80 5.57
CA SER A 60 -31.78 -5.38 5.09
C SER A 60 -31.01 -4.37 4.23
N ILE A 61 -29.70 -4.58 4.14
CA ILE A 61 -28.82 -3.97 3.15
C ILE A 61 -28.20 -5.13 2.37
N GLU A 62 -28.08 -4.97 1.06
CA GLU A 62 -27.34 -5.87 0.20
C GLU A 62 -26.13 -5.12 -0.36
N LEU A 63 -24.94 -5.68 -0.19
CA LEU A 63 -23.70 -5.10 -0.70
C LEU A 63 -23.05 -6.04 -1.71
N HIS A 64 -22.59 -5.47 -2.83
CA HIS A 64 -21.79 -6.17 -3.82
C HIS A 64 -20.43 -5.49 -3.96
N LEU A 65 -19.36 -6.26 -3.73
CA LEU A 65 -17.99 -5.81 -3.96
C LEU A 65 -17.45 -6.48 -5.22
N HIS A 66 -16.90 -5.68 -6.12
CA HIS A 66 -16.27 -6.14 -7.35
C HIS A 66 -14.84 -5.61 -7.42
N PRO A 67 -13.84 -6.45 -7.75
CA PRO A 67 -12.50 -5.97 -8.05
C PRO A 67 -12.55 -5.00 -9.24
N GLU A 68 -11.83 -3.89 -9.14
CA GLU A 68 -11.68 -2.95 -10.26
C GLU A 68 -11.10 -3.67 -11.49
N LYS A 69 -11.70 -3.46 -12.66
CA LYS A 69 -11.12 -3.92 -13.92
C LYS A 69 -9.95 -3.00 -14.29
N ILE A 70 -8.73 -3.51 -14.23
CA ILE A 70 -7.52 -2.80 -14.65
C ILE A 70 -7.02 -3.44 -15.94
N GLU A 71 -6.80 -2.62 -16.95
CA GLU A 71 -6.19 -3.01 -18.23
C GLU A 71 -4.71 -2.60 -18.24
N GLY A 72 -3.83 -3.49 -18.69
CA GLY A 72 -2.38 -3.28 -18.71
C GLY A 72 -1.69 -3.65 -17.39
N ALA A 73 -0.51 -3.06 -17.17
CA ALA A 73 0.34 -3.35 -16.02
C ALA A 73 -0.29 -2.82 -14.71
N TRP A 74 -0.24 -3.65 -13.66
CA TRP A 74 -0.80 -3.32 -12.35
C TRP A 74 0.01 -3.98 -11.24
N TYR A 75 -0.09 -3.43 -10.05
CA TYR A 75 0.65 -3.87 -8.87
C TYR A 75 -0.17 -3.64 -7.60
N ARG A 76 0.29 -4.23 -6.50
CA ARG A 76 -0.23 -3.96 -5.16
C ARG A 76 0.91 -3.54 -4.28
N TYR A 77 0.68 -2.52 -3.49
CA TYR A 77 1.64 -2.09 -2.49
C TYR A 77 0.90 -1.68 -1.23
N SER A 78 1.63 -1.71 -0.12
CA SER A 78 1.20 -1.10 1.14
C SER A 78 2.13 0.05 1.52
N HIS A 79 1.63 0.97 2.33
CA HIS A 79 2.37 2.12 2.84
C HIS A 79 1.71 2.69 4.10
N GLY A 80 2.21 3.81 4.62
CA GLY A 80 1.61 4.57 5.72
C GLY A 80 1.86 6.07 5.55
N LEU A 81 0.85 6.91 5.77
CA LEU A 81 0.93 8.36 5.55
C LEU A 81 0.83 9.14 6.87
N LYS A 82 1.95 9.26 7.58
CA LYS A 82 1.98 9.81 8.95
C LYS A 82 1.44 11.24 9.09
N GLN A 83 1.58 12.10 8.05
CA GLN A 83 1.11 13.49 8.09
C GLN A 83 -0.35 13.66 7.63
N HIS A 84 -1.03 12.60 7.20
CA HIS A 84 -2.42 12.68 6.75
C HIS A 84 -3.41 12.52 7.91
N CYS A 85 -4.54 13.21 7.82
CA CYS A 85 -5.67 13.00 8.73
C CYS A 85 -6.40 11.67 8.46
N GLY A 86 -7.13 11.19 9.45
CA GLY A 86 -8.04 10.05 9.30
C GLY A 86 -7.32 8.71 9.12
N ASN A 87 -7.91 7.77 8.38
CA ASN A 87 -7.41 6.38 8.35
C ASN A 87 -6.16 6.18 7.48
N CYS A 88 -5.74 7.18 6.69
CA CYS A 88 -4.56 7.11 5.84
C CYS A 88 -3.25 7.05 6.65
N GLN A 89 -3.27 7.50 7.91
CA GLN A 89 -2.11 7.38 8.80
C GLN A 89 -1.82 5.96 9.28
N ARG A 90 -2.73 4.99 9.06
CA ARG A 90 -2.58 3.62 9.55
C ARG A 90 -1.57 2.86 8.71
N ILE A 91 -0.47 2.43 9.34
CA ILE A 91 0.42 1.41 8.75
C ILE A 91 -0.29 0.04 8.86
N ALA A 92 -0.11 -0.92 7.96
CA ALA A 92 0.24 -0.78 6.56
C ALA A 92 -1.05 -1.00 5.75
N HIS A 93 -1.77 0.07 5.41
CA HIS A 93 -2.87 -0.03 4.45
C HIS A 93 -2.31 -0.13 3.04
N GLY A 94 -3.13 -0.55 2.07
CA GLY A 94 -2.63 -0.82 0.74
C GLY A 94 -3.61 -0.50 -0.38
N HIS A 95 -3.05 -0.46 -1.58
CA HIS A 95 -3.72 -0.11 -2.81
C HIS A 95 -3.46 -1.18 -3.86
N ARG A 96 -4.44 -1.35 -4.76
CA ARG A 96 -4.24 -2.05 -6.02
C ARG A 96 -4.24 -0.99 -7.12
N SER A 97 -3.10 -0.85 -7.78
CA SER A 97 -2.81 0.31 -8.59
C SER A 97 -2.37 -0.07 -9.99
N ARG A 98 -2.60 0.85 -10.92
CA ARG A 98 -2.00 0.84 -12.26
C ARG A 98 -1.03 2.00 -12.38
N ILE A 99 -0.29 2.03 -13.47
CA ILE A 99 0.58 3.15 -13.81
C ILE A 99 0.53 3.40 -15.32
N GLU A 100 0.54 4.67 -15.70
CA GLU A 100 0.71 5.08 -17.10
C GLU A 100 2.04 5.84 -17.20
N ILE A 101 2.89 5.43 -18.13
CA ILE A 101 4.20 6.06 -18.35
C ILE A 101 4.28 6.46 -19.81
N HIS A 102 4.53 7.73 -20.06
CA HIS A 102 4.85 8.25 -21.38
C HIS A 102 6.31 8.68 -21.41
N ARG A 103 7.02 8.27 -22.45
CA ARG A 103 8.38 8.68 -22.78
C ARG A 103 8.33 9.48 -24.07
N ASP A 104 8.83 10.71 -24.05
CA ASP A 104 8.90 11.60 -25.20
C ASP A 104 7.53 11.73 -25.91
N GLY A 105 6.46 11.87 -25.11
CA GLY A 105 5.07 11.98 -25.56
C GLY A 105 4.38 10.65 -25.89
N VAL A 106 5.11 9.55 -26.03
CA VAL A 106 4.57 8.24 -26.43
C VAL A 106 4.41 7.32 -25.22
N ARG A 107 3.26 6.66 -25.08
CA ARG A 107 3.03 5.69 -24.00
C ARG A 107 4.03 4.53 -24.10
N ALA A 108 4.60 4.13 -22.98
CA ALA A 108 5.68 3.14 -22.88
C ALA A 108 5.27 1.93 -22.03
N PRO A 109 4.45 0.98 -22.55
CA PRO A 109 3.95 -0.17 -21.79
C PRO A 109 5.04 -1.05 -21.17
N ALA A 110 6.21 -1.16 -21.81
CA ALA A 110 7.33 -1.93 -21.26
C ALA A 110 7.86 -1.32 -19.94
N LEU A 111 7.88 0.01 -19.83
CA LEU A 111 8.26 0.67 -18.57
C LEU A 111 7.15 0.53 -17.52
N GLU A 112 5.88 0.56 -17.93
CA GLU A 112 4.75 0.31 -17.03
C GLU A 112 4.86 -1.07 -16.40
N GLN A 113 5.14 -2.10 -17.21
CA GLN A 113 5.35 -3.47 -16.75
C GLN A 113 6.55 -3.59 -15.80
N LEU A 114 7.69 -2.99 -16.14
CA LEU A 114 8.89 -2.99 -15.30
C LEU A 114 8.63 -2.39 -13.91
N TRP A 115 7.90 -1.27 -13.85
CA TRP A 115 7.57 -0.63 -12.59
C TRP A 115 6.50 -1.39 -11.82
N ALA A 116 5.50 -1.96 -12.50
CA ALA A 116 4.51 -2.81 -11.86
C ALA A 116 5.15 -4.03 -11.20
N GLU A 117 6.09 -4.72 -11.87
CA GLU A 117 6.85 -5.84 -11.29
C GLU A 117 7.70 -5.39 -10.10
N ARG A 118 8.37 -4.24 -10.20
CA ARG A 118 9.18 -3.69 -9.12
C ARG A 118 8.34 -3.38 -7.88
N PHE A 119 7.10 -2.92 -8.06
CA PHE A 119 6.18 -2.56 -6.97
C PHE A 119 5.17 -3.67 -6.67
N GLN A 120 5.38 -4.89 -7.16
CA GLN A 120 4.47 -5.98 -6.94
C GLN A 120 4.61 -6.57 -5.53
N ASP A 121 3.55 -6.46 -4.74
CA ASP A 121 3.42 -7.07 -3.41
C ASP A 121 4.53 -6.64 -2.45
N ILE A 122 4.80 -5.32 -2.43
CA ILE A 122 5.82 -4.68 -1.59
C ILE A 122 5.21 -3.68 -0.59
N TYR A 123 6.02 -3.29 0.39
CA TYR A 123 5.81 -2.10 1.21
C TYR A 123 6.66 -0.95 0.68
N ILE A 124 6.02 0.19 0.36
CA ILE A 124 6.74 1.43 0.04
C ILE A 124 6.95 2.18 1.35
N GLY A 125 8.19 2.16 1.85
CA GLY A 125 8.58 2.81 3.10
C GLY A 125 9.32 4.12 2.84
N THR A 126 9.18 5.08 3.76
CA THR A 126 10.02 6.28 3.74
C THR A 126 11.33 5.99 4.48
N GLU A 127 12.45 6.52 3.98
CA GLU A 127 13.75 6.39 4.65
C GLU A 127 13.72 7.03 6.05
N ALA A 128 12.96 8.13 6.21
CA ALA A 128 12.82 8.85 7.48
C ALA A 128 12.09 8.05 8.56
N ASP A 129 11.24 7.10 8.20
CA ASP A 129 10.48 6.28 9.15
C ASP A 129 11.15 4.91 9.42
N MET A 130 12.22 4.57 8.70
CA MET A 130 12.98 3.34 8.95
C MET A 130 13.87 3.50 10.18
N VAL A 131 13.43 2.93 11.31
CA VAL A 131 14.08 3.09 12.61
C VAL A 131 15.13 2.04 12.93
N ALA A 132 15.09 0.88 12.26
CA ALA A 132 16.08 -0.17 12.45
C ALA A 132 16.19 -1.13 11.26
N ILE A 133 17.37 -1.73 11.13
CA ILE A 133 17.61 -2.94 10.33
C ILE A 133 17.78 -4.09 11.32
N THR A 134 16.97 -5.13 11.18
CA THR A 134 16.94 -6.29 12.08
C THR A 134 17.18 -7.58 11.29
N GLN A 135 17.24 -8.71 12.00
CA GLN A 135 17.32 -10.02 11.38
C GLN A 135 16.28 -10.97 11.98
N TYR A 136 15.66 -11.78 11.15
CA TYR A 136 14.77 -12.86 11.55
C TYR A 136 15.03 -14.08 10.66
N ASN A 137 15.38 -15.23 11.25
CA ASN A 137 15.78 -16.45 10.52
C ASN A 137 16.85 -16.16 9.44
N ASP A 138 17.92 -15.45 9.81
CA ASP A 138 19.03 -15.04 8.92
C ASP A 138 18.62 -14.14 7.73
N ARG A 139 17.37 -13.67 7.68
CA ARG A 139 16.88 -12.72 6.69
C ARG A 139 16.90 -11.31 7.25
N THR A 140 17.44 -10.36 6.49
CA THR A 140 17.40 -8.94 6.82
C THR A 140 15.97 -8.42 6.77
N CYS A 141 15.56 -7.72 7.81
CA CYS A 141 14.27 -7.06 7.93
C CYS A 141 14.47 -5.55 8.13
N PHE A 142 13.50 -4.76 7.66
CA PHE A 142 13.41 -3.35 8.00
C PHE A 142 12.29 -3.14 9.00
N ARG A 143 12.55 -2.31 10.01
CA ARG A 143 11.55 -1.85 10.96
C ARG A 143 11.26 -0.38 10.71
N PHE A 144 9.99 -0.08 10.51
CA PHE A 144 9.44 1.26 10.35
C PHE A 144 8.64 1.63 11.59
N ALA A 145 8.72 2.88 12.02
CA ALA A 145 7.88 3.39 13.10
C ALA A 145 7.64 4.89 12.98
N TYR A 146 6.43 5.34 13.31
CA TYR A 146 6.11 6.76 13.42
C TYR A 146 4.96 7.00 14.41
N GLU A 147 4.91 8.23 14.94
CA GLU A 147 3.77 8.76 15.69
C GLU A 147 2.84 9.53 14.74
N ALA A 148 1.55 9.29 14.84
CA ALA A 148 0.51 10.02 14.11
C ALA A 148 -0.66 10.37 15.05
N GLU A 149 -1.66 11.10 14.57
CA GLU A 149 -2.82 11.54 15.37
C GLU A 149 -3.58 10.37 16.02
N GLN A 150 -3.73 9.24 15.33
CA GLN A 150 -4.36 8.01 15.87
C GLN A 150 -3.46 7.24 16.85
N GLY A 151 -2.18 7.61 16.97
CA GLY A 151 -1.21 6.99 17.87
C GLY A 151 0.01 6.45 17.13
N ARG A 152 0.76 5.60 17.84
CA ARG A 152 2.00 5.00 17.37
C ARG A 152 1.75 3.81 16.45
N PHE A 153 2.50 3.76 15.36
CA PHE A 153 2.47 2.70 14.37
C PHE A 153 3.85 2.10 14.19
N GLU A 154 3.95 0.77 14.11
CA GLU A 154 5.19 0.05 13.78
C GLU A 154 4.91 -1.07 12.76
N LEU A 155 5.87 -1.29 11.87
CA LEU A 155 5.87 -2.40 10.92
C LEU A 155 7.29 -2.97 10.79
N GLU A 156 7.43 -4.28 10.87
CA GLU A 156 8.68 -4.97 10.56
C GLU A 156 8.41 -6.09 9.56
N LEU A 157 9.18 -6.12 8.48
CA LEU A 157 9.04 -7.09 7.40
C LEU A 157 10.36 -7.28 6.64
N PRO A 158 10.49 -8.32 5.81
CA PRO A 158 11.72 -8.56 5.04
C PRO A 158 12.13 -7.36 4.19
N ALA A 159 13.43 -7.05 4.20
CA ALA A 159 13.98 -5.88 3.51
C ALA A 159 13.81 -5.96 1.98
N ASP A 160 13.83 -7.15 1.40
CA ASP A 160 13.59 -7.40 -0.02
C ASP A 160 12.11 -7.32 -0.43
N ARG A 161 11.20 -7.14 0.55
CA ARG A 161 9.79 -6.78 0.35
C ARG A 161 9.53 -5.29 0.55
N CYS A 162 10.59 -4.49 0.70
CA CYS A 162 10.50 -3.06 0.89
C CYS A 162 11.07 -2.31 -0.32
N TYR A 163 10.45 -1.19 -0.67
CA TYR A 163 11.03 -0.21 -1.57
C TYR A 163 11.09 1.12 -0.83
N LEU A 164 12.30 1.69 -0.71
CA LEU A 164 12.52 2.93 0.02
C LEU A 164 12.44 4.15 -0.90
N ILE A 165 11.77 5.18 -0.41
CA ILE A 165 11.74 6.53 -0.99
C ILE A 165 12.15 7.55 0.08
N ASP A 166 12.68 8.69 -0.34
CA ASP A 166 13.15 9.78 0.54
C ASP A 166 12.06 10.83 0.86
N THR A 167 10.85 10.62 0.36
CA THR A 167 9.68 11.48 0.54
C THR A 167 8.53 10.72 1.20
N GLU A 168 7.45 11.41 1.59
CA GLU A 168 6.22 10.72 1.97
C GLU A 168 5.67 9.89 0.80
N SER A 169 5.10 8.72 1.07
CA SER A 169 4.59 7.80 0.06
C SER A 169 3.22 8.18 -0.50
N THR A 170 2.94 9.47 -0.66
CA THR A 170 1.72 9.94 -1.34
C THR A 170 1.77 9.58 -2.83
N VAL A 171 0.61 9.48 -3.49
CA VAL A 171 0.56 9.12 -4.91
C VAL A 171 1.29 10.14 -5.81
N GLU A 172 1.30 11.42 -5.44
CA GLU A 172 2.05 12.49 -6.10
C GLU A 172 3.55 12.28 -6.01
N ASN A 173 4.06 11.98 -4.82
CA ASN A 173 5.47 11.72 -4.58
C ASN A 173 5.91 10.41 -5.22
N ILE A 174 5.06 9.37 -5.23
CA ILE A 174 5.32 8.13 -5.96
C ILE A 174 5.44 8.41 -7.47
N ALA A 175 4.51 9.17 -8.06
CA ALA A 175 4.60 9.53 -9.48
C ALA A 175 5.89 10.31 -9.80
N ARG A 176 6.26 11.25 -8.93
CA ARG A 176 7.50 12.03 -9.04
C ARG A 176 8.75 11.14 -8.94
N HIS A 177 8.80 10.27 -7.93
CA HIS A 177 9.92 9.36 -7.71
C HIS A 177 10.17 8.47 -8.92
N ILE A 178 9.11 7.90 -9.49
CA ILE A 178 9.20 7.06 -10.69
C ILE A 178 9.75 7.85 -11.88
N ARG A 179 9.25 9.07 -12.11
CA ARG A 179 9.74 9.97 -13.17
C ARG A 179 11.23 10.26 -13.00
N GLU A 180 11.66 10.66 -11.81
CA GLU A 180 13.07 11.02 -11.53
C GLU A 180 14.01 9.83 -11.72
N ARG A 181 13.60 8.63 -11.29
CA ARG A 181 14.36 7.39 -11.53
C ARG A 181 14.46 7.06 -13.02
N LEU A 182 13.40 7.28 -13.79
CA LEU A 182 13.41 7.08 -15.25
C LEU A 182 14.33 8.09 -15.95
N GLU A 183 14.28 9.37 -15.59
CA GLU A 183 15.15 10.42 -16.14
C GLU A 183 16.62 10.16 -15.83
N THR A 184 16.92 9.68 -14.61
CA THR A 184 18.27 9.32 -14.21
C THR A 184 18.84 8.18 -15.06
N THR A 185 18.00 7.20 -15.40
CA THR A 185 18.41 6.01 -16.18
C THR A 185 18.34 6.21 -17.70
N HIS A 186 17.62 7.23 -18.15
CA HIS A 186 17.43 7.57 -19.57
C HIS A 186 17.69 9.08 -19.78
N PRO A 187 18.96 9.52 -19.64
CA PRO A 187 19.29 10.93 -19.75
C PRO A 187 18.88 11.47 -21.12
N GLY A 188 18.21 12.62 -21.12
CA GLY A 188 17.74 13.31 -22.33
C GLY A 188 16.34 12.94 -22.80
N SER A 189 15.68 11.94 -22.20
CA SER A 189 14.26 11.68 -22.42
C SER A 189 13.39 12.46 -21.43
N HIS A 190 12.19 12.83 -21.88
CA HIS A 190 11.15 13.43 -21.07
C HIS A 190 10.11 12.39 -20.67
N PHE A 191 9.67 12.44 -19.42
CA PHE A 191 8.73 11.48 -18.87
C PHE A 191 7.51 12.17 -18.28
N ARG A 192 6.34 11.60 -18.57
CA ARG A 192 5.10 11.87 -17.86
C ARG A 192 4.64 10.56 -17.22
N VAL A 193 4.53 10.57 -15.90
CA VAL A 193 4.11 9.43 -15.09
C VAL A 193 2.78 9.76 -14.44
N ARG A 194 1.81 8.88 -14.60
CA ARG A 194 0.54 8.93 -13.88
C ARG A 194 0.41 7.71 -12.98
N ALA A 195 0.39 7.94 -11.67
CA ALA A 195 0.17 6.91 -10.66
C ALA A 195 -1.26 7.00 -10.13
N PHE A 196 -1.80 5.87 -9.67
CA PHE A 196 -3.17 5.75 -9.16
C PHE A 196 -3.15 5.08 -7.80
N GLU A 197 -4.11 5.42 -6.94
CA GLU A 197 -4.32 4.75 -5.64
C GLU A 197 -5.76 4.24 -5.47
N GLY A 198 -6.60 4.42 -6.48
CA GLY A 198 -7.94 3.85 -6.53
C GLY A 198 -8.76 4.41 -7.69
N ILE A 199 -10.01 3.98 -7.77
CA ILE A 199 -10.95 4.43 -8.79
C ILE A 199 -11.11 5.95 -8.69
N GLY A 200 -10.78 6.65 -9.77
CA GLY A 200 -10.91 8.11 -9.85
C GLY A 200 -9.88 8.90 -9.02
N LYS A 201 -8.87 8.25 -8.41
CA LYS A 201 -7.84 8.93 -7.62
C LYS A 201 -6.43 8.58 -8.09
N GLY A 202 -5.64 9.61 -8.37
CA GLY A 202 -4.26 9.48 -8.82
C GLY A 202 -3.59 10.84 -8.99
N ALA A 203 -2.32 10.81 -9.39
CA ALA A 203 -1.50 12.00 -9.60
C ALA A 203 -0.65 11.87 -10.85
N ILE A 204 -0.23 13.01 -11.38
CA ILE A 204 0.64 13.12 -12.55
C ILE A 204 1.90 13.87 -12.15
N SER A 205 3.06 13.35 -12.55
CA SER A 205 4.33 14.07 -12.55
C SER A 205 4.88 14.07 -13.96
N GLU A 206 5.29 15.24 -14.44
CA GLU A 206 5.79 15.47 -15.79
C GLU A 206 7.12 16.22 -15.71
N SER A 207 8.06 15.88 -16.59
CA SER A 207 9.31 16.64 -16.73
C SER A 207 8.98 18.10 -17.02
N ALA A 208 9.73 19.04 -16.43
CA ALA A 208 9.60 20.44 -16.83
C ALA A 208 9.98 20.61 -18.30
N ASP A 209 9.23 21.45 -19.03
CA ASP A 209 9.65 21.93 -20.34
C ASP A 209 10.99 22.67 -20.17
N ARG A 210 11.99 22.28 -20.94
CA ARG A 210 13.32 22.91 -20.96
C ARG A 210 13.33 24.11 -21.88
#